data_AF-A0A357EZL5-F1
#
_entry.id   AF-A0A357EZL5-F1
#
_cell.length_a   1.000
_cell.length_b   1.000
_cell.length_c   1.000
_cell.angle_alpha   90.00
_cell.angle_beta   90.00
_cell.angle_gamma   90.00
#
_symmetry.space_group_name_H-M   'P 1'
#
loop_
_entity.id
_entity.type
_entity.pdbx_description
1 polymer ?
#
loop_
_entity_poly.entity_id
_entity_poly.type
_entity_poly.pdbx_seq_one_letter_code
_entity_poly.pdbx_strand_id
1 'polypeptide(L)'
;MNQASASDYINNFKLFMAGRVYHRTLSAYATRYYLDSILADFGEDALKKALEAVSQHLDYYENLTGAPQSKIRAAVKELSSMHIQSAESYEEKLQDQVRKSLKDSPTARRARLAAAEKQPSKLAVTVMVYRRNPDVVAEVLLRANGSCEACRKKAPFARAKDGSPYLEIHHELQLAKGGDDTVANAMALCPNCHRAKHYA
;
A
#
# COMPACT_ATOMS: atom_id res chain seq x y z
N MET A 1 10.59 9.01 34.23
CA MET A 1 9.15 9.09 33.92
C MET A 1 8.39 8.62 35.14
N ASN A 2 7.39 9.35 35.62
CA ASN A 2 6.57 8.90 36.76
C ASN A 2 5.40 8.03 36.27
N GLN A 3 4.73 7.34 37.20
CA GLN A 3 3.65 6.40 36.88
C GLN A 3 2.47 7.05 36.12
N ALA A 4 2.11 8.29 36.47
CA ALA A 4 1.04 9.02 35.81
C ALA A 4 1.38 9.31 34.34
N SER A 5 2.60 9.80 34.08
CA SER A 5 3.07 10.05 32.71
C SER A 5 3.17 8.75 31.91
N ALA A 6 3.61 7.65 32.49
CA ALA A 6 3.64 6.36 31.80
C ALA A 6 2.24 5.91 31.39
N SER A 7 1.24 6.10 32.27
CA SER A 7 -0.16 5.77 31.98
C SER A 7 -0.71 6.62 30.82
N ASP A 8 -0.41 7.93 30.81
CA ASP A 8 -0.84 8.83 29.74
C ASP A 8 -0.27 8.42 28.38
N TYR A 9 1.01 8.04 28.32
CA TYR A 9 1.67 7.57 27.09
C TYR A 9 1.01 6.29 26.56
N ILE A 10 0.74 5.32 27.44
CA ILE A 10 0.07 4.07 27.06
C ILE A 10 -1.36 4.34 26.56
N ASN A 11 -2.11 5.21 27.24
CA ASN A 11 -3.48 5.53 26.86
C ASN A 11 -3.53 6.28 25.52
N ASN A 12 -2.63 7.24 25.29
CA ASN A 12 -2.54 7.95 24.03
C ASN A 12 -2.19 7.00 22.87
N PHE A 13 -1.26 6.04 23.09
CA PHE A 13 -0.97 5.03 22.08
C PHE A 13 -2.21 4.20 21.70
N LYS A 14 -3.03 3.77 22.68
CA LYS A 14 -4.29 3.07 22.38
C LYS A 14 -5.24 3.92 21.53
N LEU A 15 -5.31 5.22 21.80
CA LEU A 15 -6.14 6.16 21.05
C LEU A 15 -5.60 6.39 19.63
N PHE A 16 -4.28 6.43 19.45
CA PHE A 16 -3.64 6.46 18.12
C PHE A 16 -4.05 5.25 17.29
N MET A 17 -3.91 4.05 17.85
CA MET A 17 -4.27 2.80 17.16
C MET A 17 -5.77 2.70 16.84
N ALA A 18 -6.61 3.42 17.59
CA ALA A 18 -8.05 3.49 17.39
C ALA A 18 -8.54 4.65 16.50
N GLY A 19 -7.67 5.60 16.14
CA GLY A 19 -8.04 6.80 15.38
C GLY A 19 -8.93 7.78 16.16
N ARG A 20 -8.81 7.82 17.49
CA ARG A 20 -9.67 8.63 18.36
C ARG A 20 -8.91 9.78 18.99
N VAL A 21 -9.58 10.92 19.16
CA VAL A 21 -9.04 12.07 19.88
C VAL A 21 -8.52 11.68 21.26
N TYR A 22 -7.38 12.27 21.62
CA TYR A 22 -6.81 12.23 22.96
C TYR A 22 -6.71 13.66 23.48
N HIS A 23 -6.80 13.83 24.80
CA HIS A 23 -6.79 15.17 25.40
C HIS A 23 -5.50 15.47 26.17
N ARG A 24 -4.71 14.43 26.51
CA ARG A 24 -3.44 14.59 27.21
C ARG A 24 -2.32 14.88 26.21
N THR A 25 -1.90 16.14 26.16
CA THR A 25 -0.87 16.60 25.21
C THR A 25 0.47 15.91 25.44
N LEU A 26 1.01 15.31 24.38
CA LEU A 26 2.38 14.83 24.32
C LEU A 26 3.31 15.93 23.81
N SER A 27 4.62 15.78 24.07
CA SER A 27 5.61 16.64 23.45
C SER A 27 5.65 16.40 21.92
N ALA A 28 6.13 17.38 21.17
CA ALA A 28 6.31 17.22 19.72
C ALA A 28 7.26 16.05 19.39
N TYR A 29 8.31 15.88 20.19
CA TYR A 29 9.23 14.76 20.07
C TYR A 29 8.54 13.42 20.30
N ALA A 30 7.78 13.26 21.39
CA ALA A 30 7.08 12.01 21.70
C ALA A 30 6.01 11.70 20.65
N THR A 31 5.29 12.72 20.18
CA THR A 31 4.29 12.56 19.11
C THR A 31 4.94 12.06 17.82
N ARG A 32 6.06 12.67 17.39
CA ARG A 32 6.78 12.21 16.20
C ARG A 32 7.32 10.79 16.37
N TYR A 33 7.94 10.50 17.53
CA TYR A 33 8.45 9.16 17.85
C TYR A 33 7.35 8.10 17.72
N TYR A 34 6.16 8.34 18.29
CA TYR A 34 5.05 7.40 18.15
C TYR A 34 4.60 7.22 16.70
N LEU A 35 4.49 8.29 15.92
CA LEU A 35 4.06 8.17 14.52
C LEU A 35 5.09 7.36 13.70
N ASP A 36 6.38 7.62 13.90
CA ASP A 36 7.45 6.88 13.22
C ASP A 36 7.49 5.40 13.65
N SER A 37 7.37 5.12 14.96
CA SER A 37 7.31 3.75 15.48
C SER A 37 6.03 3.01 15.04
N ILE A 38 4.89 3.69 15.00
CA ILE A 38 3.64 3.09 14.53
C ILE A 38 3.75 2.68 13.06
N LEU A 39 4.36 3.54 12.23
CA LEU A 39 4.64 3.21 10.84
C LEU A 39 5.57 2.00 10.74
N ALA A 40 6.65 1.98 11.51
CA ALA A 40 7.66 0.91 11.46
C ALA A 40 7.11 -0.44 11.93
N ASP A 41 6.31 -0.45 13.00
CA ASP A 41 5.89 -1.68 13.68
C ASP A 41 4.51 -2.20 13.24
N PHE A 42 3.59 -1.30 12.84
CA PHE A 42 2.19 -1.62 12.56
C PHE A 42 1.71 -1.20 11.16
N GLY A 43 2.56 -0.51 10.38
CA GLY A 43 2.30 -0.17 9.00
C GLY A 43 1.37 1.03 8.77
N GLU A 44 1.09 1.29 7.50
CA GLU A 44 0.46 2.53 7.01
C GLU A 44 -0.97 2.74 7.50
N ASP A 45 -1.79 1.68 7.58
CA ASP A 45 -3.17 1.78 8.06
C ASP A 45 -3.23 2.22 9.54
N ALA A 46 -2.30 1.74 10.35
CA ALA A 46 -2.16 2.16 11.74
C ALA A 46 -1.66 3.61 11.83
N LEU A 47 -0.68 3.98 10.98
CA LEU A 47 -0.22 5.36 10.89
C LEU A 47 -1.36 6.30 10.49
N LYS A 48 -2.23 5.93 9.55
CA LYS A 48 -3.36 6.74 9.13
C LYS A 48 -4.32 7.04 10.28
N LYS A 49 -4.65 6.02 11.08
CA LYS A 49 -5.44 6.19 12.32
C LYS A 49 -4.71 7.09 13.31
N ALA A 50 -3.42 6.91 13.49
CA ALA A 50 -2.63 7.74 14.40
C ALA A 50 -2.60 9.22 13.96
N LEU A 51 -2.37 9.49 12.67
CA LEU A 51 -2.41 10.84 12.09
C LEU A 51 -3.80 11.48 12.25
N GLU A 52 -4.87 10.70 12.11
CA GLU A 52 -6.25 11.14 12.36
C GLU A 52 -6.45 11.54 13.83
N ALA A 53 -6.03 10.69 14.77
CA ALA A 53 -6.09 10.97 16.21
C ALA A 53 -5.32 12.24 16.60
N VAL A 54 -4.11 12.43 16.03
CA VAL A 54 -3.29 13.64 16.25
C VAL A 54 -3.94 14.87 15.63
N SER A 55 -4.52 14.77 14.45
CA SER A 55 -5.25 15.89 13.82
C SER A 55 -6.44 16.34 14.69
N GLN A 56 -7.25 15.39 15.17
CA GLN A 56 -8.35 15.68 16.09
C GLN A 56 -7.86 16.35 17.39
N HIS A 57 -6.72 15.91 17.93
CA HIS A 57 -6.12 16.55 19.13
C HIS A 57 -5.69 17.99 18.86
N LEU A 58 -5.08 18.27 17.71
CA LEU A 58 -4.62 19.61 17.37
C LEU A 58 -5.78 20.60 17.31
N ASP A 59 -6.89 20.18 16.70
CA ASP A 59 -8.10 21.00 16.62
C ASP A 59 -8.75 21.19 17.99
N TYR A 60 -8.83 20.13 18.81
CA TYR A 60 -9.26 20.22 20.21
C TYR A 60 -8.42 21.21 21.01
N TYR A 61 -7.09 21.11 20.93
CA TYR A 61 -6.15 21.91 21.71
C TYR A 61 -6.20 23.39 21.29
N GLU A 62 -6.28 23.66 20.00
CA GLU A 62 -6.35 25.03 19.47
C GLU A 62 -7.69 25.68 19.85
N ASN A 63 -8.81 24.95 19.80
CA ASN A 63 -10.09 25.44 20.30
C ASN A 63 -10.09 25.74 21.80
N LEU A 64 -9.36 24.93 22.60
CA LEU A 64 -9.29 25.11 24.04
C LEU A 64 -8.38 26.26 24.46
N THR A 65 -7.25 26.44 23.77
CA THR A 65 -6.17 27.34 24.21
C THR A 65 -5.99 28.57 23.34
N GLY A 66 -6.58 28.60 22.14
CA GLY A 66 -6.34 29.61 21.11
C GLY A 66 -4.94 29.55 20.47
N ALA A 67 -4.08 28.61 20.88
CA ALA A 67 -2.70 28.52 20.42
C ALA A 67 -2.46 27.28 19.55
N PRO A 68 -1.85 27.43 18.36
CA PRO A 68 -1.55 26.29 17.49
C PRO A 68 -0.31 25.53 17.96
N GLN A 69 -0.34 24.20 17.87
CA GLN A 69 0.85 23.37 18.09
C GLN A 69 1.65 23.18 16.78
N SER A 70 2.29 24.25 16.32
CA SER A 70 2.94 24.34 15.01
C SER A 70 3.94 23.21 14.71
N LYS A 71 4.75 22.79 15.69
CA LYS A 71 5.71 21.68 15.53
C LYS A 71 5.03 20.34 15.26
N ILE A 72 3.92 20.05 15.94
CA ILE A 72 3.16 18.81 15.74
C ILE A 72 2.40 18.89 14.41
N ARG A 73 1.80 20.04 14.08
CA ARG A 73 1.20 20.29 12.75
C ARG A 73 2.21 20.05 11.63
N ALA A 74 3.46 20.50 11.78
CA ALA A 74 4.53 20.27 10.82
C ALA A 74 4.87 18.77 10.67
N ALA A 75 5.00 18.03 11.78
CA ALA A 75 5.26 16.59 11.76
C ALA A 75 4.11 15.80 11.11
N VAL A 76 2.85 16.14 11.43
CA VAL A 76 1.66 15.54 10.79
C VAL A 76 1.67 15.85 9.31
N LYS A 77 1.91 17.10 8.91
CA LYS A 77 1.98 17.50 7.50
C LYS A 77 3.08 16.75 6.76
N GLU A 78 4.27 16.65 7.36
CA GLU A 78 5.40 15.91 6.79
C GLU A 78 5.03 14.44 6.57
N LEU A 79 4.56 13.72 7.58
CA LEU A 79 4.20 12.30 7.49
C LEU A 79 2.95 12.05 6.61
N SER A 80 2.03 13.02 6.55
CA SER A 80 0.88 13.02 5.65
C SER A 80 1.25 13.44 4.22
N SER A 81 2.44 14.00 3.99
CA SER A 81 2.98 14.35 2.66
C SER A 81 4.02 13.35 2.16
N MET A 82 4.69 12.67 3.09
CA MET A 82 5.39 11.40 2.90
C MET A 82 4.40 10.25 2.68
N HIS A 83 3.08 10.50 2.72
CA HIS A 83 2.08 9.63 2.12
C HIS A 83 2.34 9.52 0.61
N ILE A 84 3.23 8.60 0.33
CA ILE A 84 3.30 7.82 -0.86
C ILE A 84 1.88 7.30 -1.12
N GLN A 85 1.27 7.71 -2.23
CA GLN A 85 0.14 6.95 -2.73
C GLN A 85 0.67 5.55 -3.03
N SER A 86 0.19 4.53 -2.32
CA SER A 86 0.49 3.15 -2.72
C SER A 86 -0.01 2.96 -4.15
N ALA A 87 0.72 2.19 -4.95
CA ALA A 87 0.31 1.90 -6.33
C ALA A 87 -1.12 1.34 -6.38
N GLU A 88 -1.50 0.56 -5.36
CA GLU A 88 -2.83 -0.01 -5.20
C GLU A 88 -3.92 1.05 -4.95
N SER A 89 -3.68 2.00 -4.03
CA SER A 89 -4.64 3.09 -3.76
C SER A 89 -4.83 4.02 -4.97
N TYR A 90 -3.76 4.27 -5.71
CA TYR A 90 -3.85 5.03 -6.95
C TYR A 90 -4.67 4.27 -8.01
N GLU A 91 -4.39 2.99 -8.20
CA GLU A 91 -5.11 2.16 -9.16
C GLU A 91 -6.61 2.07 -8.83
N GLU A 92 -6.98 1.91 -7.56
CA GLU A 92 -8.39 1.90 -7.13
C GLU A 92 -9.12 3.20 -7.51
N LYS A 93 -8.50 4.35 -7.21
CA LYS A 93 -9.05 5.67 -7.58
C LYS A 93 -9.19 5.83 -9.09
N LEU A 94 -8.20 5.36 -9.85
CA LEU A 94 -8.24 5.38 -11.30
C LEU A 94 -9.40 4.52 -11.82
N GLN A 95 -9.57 3.30 -11.31
CA GLN A 95 -10.68 2.42 -11.69
C GLN A 95 -12.04 3.05 -11.39
N ASP A 96 -12.19 3.74 -10.27
CA ASP A 96 -13.40 4.49 -9.95
C ASP A 96 -13.69 5.62 -10.95
N GLN A 97 -12.65 6.36 -11.36
CA GLN A 97 -12.78 7.39 -12.39
C GLN A 97 -13.13 6.79 -13.75
N VAL A 98 -12.54 5.64 -14.11
CA VAL A 98 -12.87 4.89 -15.32
C VAL A 98 -14.33 4.45 -15.30
N ARG A 99 -14.81 3.87 -14.20
CA ARG A 99 -16.23 3.47 -14.04
C ARG A 99 -17.19 4.65 -14.23
N LYS A 100 -16.87 5.82 -13.66
CA LYS A 100 -17.65 7.05 -13.86
C LYS A 100 -17.63 7.48 -15.33
N SER A 101 -16.46 7.45 -15.98
CA SER A 101 -16.30 7.83 -17.39
C SER A 101 -17.05 6.89 -18.35
N LEU A 102 -17.08 5.58 -18.05
CA LEU A 102 -17.81 4.59 -18.83
C LEU A 102 -19.33 4.81 -18.80
N LYS A 103 -19.87 5.29 -17.68
CA LYS A 103 -21.30 5.64 -17.54
C LYS A 103 -21.70 6.92 -18.30
N ASP A 104 -20.73 7.71 -18.73
CA ASP A 104 -20.96 8.95 -19.45
C ASP A 104 -21.16 8.72 -20.95
N SER A 105 -21.65 9.73 -21.66
CA SER A 105 -21.81 9.70 -23.10
C SER A 105 -20.45 9.71 -23.83
N PRO A 106 -20.34 9.05 -25.00
CA PRO A 106 -19.15 9.15 -25.85
C PRO A 106 -18.78 10.59 -26.23
N THR A 107 -19.77 11.46 -26.43
CA THR A 107 -19.58 12.89 -26.75
C THR A 107 -18.91 13.64 -25.60
N ALA A 108 -19.40 13.48 -24.37
CA ALA A 108 -18.79 14.10 -23.19
C ALA A 108 -17.35 13.62 -22.95
N ARG A 109 -17.09 12.31 -23.11
CA ARG A 109 -15.72 11.77 -23.04
C ARG A 109 -14.80 12.39 -24.10
N ARG A 110 -15.24 12.47 -25.36
CA ARG A 110 -14.45 13.06 -26.45
C ARG A 110 -14.14 14.54 -26.21
N ALA A 111 -15.09 15.30 -25.66
CA ALA A 111 -14.87 16.69 -25.30
C ALA A 111 -13.78 16.82 -24.22
N ARG A 112 -13.82 16.00 -23.15
CA ARG A 112 -12.77 15.97 -22.12
C ARG A 112 -11.41 15.58 -22.70
N LEU A 113 -11.35 14.60 -23.59
CA LEU A 113 -10.10 14.17 -24.23
C LEU A 113 -9.51 15.26 -25.15
N ALA A 114 -10.34 16.03 -25.85
CA ALA A 114 -9.88 17.13 -26.69
C ALA A 114 -9.26 18.28 -25.88
N ALA A 115 -9.73 18.50 -24.65
CA ALA A 115 -9.21 19.52 -23.74
C ALA A 115 -8.07 19.02 -22.83
N ALA A 116 -7.82 17.71 -22.75
CA ALA A 116 -6.84 17.13 -21.84
C ALA A 116 -5.39 17.30 -22.35
N GLU A 117 -4.46 17.43 -21.42
CA GLU A 117 -3.03 17.32 -21.72
C GLU A 117 -2.71 15.93 -22.27
N LYS A 118 -1.98 15.86 -23.38
CA LYS A 118 -1.61 14.59 -24.03
C LYS A 118 -0.50 13.85 -23.31
N GLN A 119 0.33 14.56 -22.55
CA GLN A 119 1.43 13.98 -21.79
C GLN A 119 1.03 13.90 -20.32
N PRO A 120 0.96 12.69 -19.73
CA PRO A 120 0.64 12.57 -18.32
C PRO A 120 1.83 13.02 -17.45
N SER A 121 1.53 13.59 -16.30
CA SER A 121 2.52 13.82 -15.25
C SER A 121 2.96 12.48 -14.62
N LYS A 122 4.19 12.44 -14.10
CA LYS A 122 4.72 11.26 -13.41
C LYS A 122 4.36 11.33 -11.93
N LEU A 123 3.94 10.20 -11.37
CA LEU A 123 3.71 10.01 -9.95
C LEU A 123 4.73 9.01 -9.40
N ALA A 124 5.43 9.37 -8.33
CA ALA A 124 6.32 8.45 -7.61
C ALA A 124 5.51 7.67 -6.57
N VAL A 125 5.70 6.35 -6.55
CA VAL A 125 5.07 5.44 -5.58
C VAL A 125 6.17 4.54 -4.99
N THR A 126 6.03 4.19 -3.72
CA THR A 126 6.87 3.20 -3.02
C THR A 126 6.06 1.94 -2.85
N VAL A 127 6.70 0.79 -3.04
CA VAL A 127 6.08 -0.53 -2.91
C VAL A 127 6.94 -1.41 -2.03
N MET A 128 6.30 -2.17 -1.14
CA MET A 128 6.94 -3.24 -0.39
C MET A 128 6.94 -4.51 -1.23
N VAL A 129 8.09 -5.17 -1.33
CA VAL A 129 8.25 -6.41 -2.11
C VAL A 129 8.92 -7.49 -1.29
N TYR A 130 8.51 -8.73 -1.51
CA TYR A 130 9.18 -9.89 -0.94
C TYR A 130 10.49 -10.18 -1.69
N ARG A 131 11.59 -10.34 -0.94
CA ARG A 131 12.83 -10.90 -1.47
C ARG A 131 12.64 -12.41 -1.66
N ARG A 132 12.24 -12.81 -2.86
CA ARG A 132 12.03 -14.22 -3.21
C ARG A 132 13.35 -14.95 -3.40
N ASN A 133 13.36 -16.24 -3.08
CA ASN A 133 14.44 -17.16 -3.33
C ASN A 133 14.53 -17.47 -4.84
N PRO A 134 15.62 -17.09 -5.52
CA PRO A 134 15.77 -17.32 -6.95
C PRO A 134 15.77 -18.81 -7.32
N ASP A 135 16.21 -19.70 -6.42
CA ASP A 135 16.28 -21.14 -6.70
C ASP A 135 14.88 -21.76 -6.73
N VAL A 136 13.95 -21.28 -5.88
CA VAL A 136 12.54 -21.69 -5.93
C VAL A 136 11.92 -21.30 -7.27
N VAL A 137 12.21 -20.09 -7.73
CA VAL A 137 11.72 -19.60 -9.03
C VAL A 137 12.28 -20.46 -10.16
N ALA A 138 13.59 -20.72 -10.17
CA ALA A 138 14.24 -21.51 -11.21
C ALA A 138 13.71 -22.95 -11.24
N GLU A 139 13.63 -23.62 -10.09
CA GLU A 139 13.18 -25.00 -9.98
C GLU A 139 11.74 -25.16 -10.47
N VAL A 140 10.85 -24.24 -10.12
CA VAL A 140 9.45 -24.28 -10.57
C VAL A 140 9.32 -24.02 -12.08
N LEU A 141 10.15 -23.12 -12.64
CA LEU A 141 10.18 -22.90 -14.09
C LEU A 141 10.69 -24.13 -14.86
N LEU A 142 11.73 -24.80 -14.35
CA LEU A 142 12.25 -26.04 -14.91
C LEU A 142 11.21 -27.16 -14.86
N ARG A 143 10.58 -27.35 -13.68
CA ARG A 143 9.48 -28.31 -13.48
C ARG A 143 8.35 -28.10 -14.47
N ALA A 144 7.97 -26.85 -14.73
CA ALA A 144 6.89 -26.49 -15.63
C ALA A 144 7.21 -26.73 -17.11
N ASN A 145 8.50 -26.78 -17.48
CA ASN A 145 8.98 -27.05 -18.83
C ASN A 145 8.21 -26.28 -19.93
N GLY A 146 8.08 -24.96 -19.70
CA GLY A 146 7.41 -24.04 -20.61
C GLY A 146 5.90 -24.23 -20.76
N SER A 147 5.25 -24.93 -19.84
CA SER A 147 3.81 -25.19 -19.85
C SER A 147 3.17 -24.73 -18.54
N CYS A 148 2.06 -24.02 -18.62
CA CYS A 148 1.34 -23.53 -17.43
C CYS A 148 0.85 -24.71 -16.58
N GLU A 149 1.11 -24.68 -15.27
CA GLU A 149 0.75 -25.77 -14.37
C GLU A 149 -0.76 -25.83 -14.04
N ALA A 150 -1.50 -24.74 -14.29
CA ALA A 150 -2.95 -24.72 -14.15
C ALA A 150 -3.69 -25.18 -15.42
N CYS A 151 -3.50 -24.47 -16.54
CA CYS A 151 -4.26 -24.74 -17.76
C CYS A 151 -3.57 -25.70 -18.75
N ARG A 152 -2.34 -26.14 -18.45
CA ARG A 152 -1.52 -27.06 -19.25
C ARG A 152 -1.15 -26.58 -20.66
N LYS A 153 -1.53 -25.36 -21.04
CA LYS A 153 -1.11 -24.73 -22.30
C LYS A 153 0.35 -24.29 -22.23
N LYS A 154 1.02 -24.27 -23.39
CA LYS A 154 2.36 -23.69 -23.54
C LYS A 154 2.37 -22.21 -23.12
N ALA A 155 3.54 -21.73 -22.70
CA ALA A 155 3.77 -20.32 -22.46
C ALA A 155 3.32 -19.48 -23.67
N PRO A 156 2.68 -18.33 -23.45
CA PRO A 156 2.09 -17.54 -24.53
C PRO A 156 3.12 -16.95 -25.48
N PHE A 157 4.36 -16.76 -25.03
CA PHE A 157 5.47 -16.27 -25.82
C PHE A 157 6.82 -16.66 -25.19
N ALA A 158 7.89 -16.51 -25.95
CA ALA A 158 9.26 -16.62 -25.49
C ALA A 158 9.83 -15.24 -25.11
N ARG A 159 10.65 -15.17 -24.06
CA ARG A 159 11.34 -13.94 -23.65
C ARG A 159 12.25 -13.46 -24.78
N ALA A 160 12.16 -12.18 -25.14
CA ALA A 160 12.98 -11.59 -26.19
C ALA A 160 14.49 -11.65 -25.92
N LYS A 161 14.89 -11.69 -24.64
CA LYS A 161 16.29 -11.66 -24.22
C LYS A 161 17.02 -12.99 -24.43
N ASP A 162 16.36 -14.12 -24.18
CA ASP A 162 17.02 -15.43 -24.10
C ASP A 162 16.21 -16.58 -24.72
N GLY A 163 15.02 -16.29 -25.29
CA GLY A 163 14.16 -17.30 -25.91
C GLY A 163 13.44 -18.22 -24.91
N SER A 164 13.59 -18.03 -23.60
CA SER A 164 12.96 -18.89 -22.60
C SER A 164 11.43 -18.70 -22.55
N PRO A 165 10.63 -19.74 -22.26
CA PRO A 165 9.18 -19.62 -22.14
C PRO A 165 8.76 -18.64 -21.03
N TYR A 166 7.82 -17.73 -21.32
CA TYR A 166 7.33 -16.79 -20.30
C TYR A 166 6.22 -17.38 -19.43
N LEU A 167 6.53 -17.64 -18.17
CA LEU A 167 5.59 -17.99 -17.10
C LEU A 167 5.88 -17.14 -15.86
N GLU A 168 4.87 -16.94 -15.02
CA GLU A 168 4.92 -16.18 -13.78
C GLU A 168 4.80 -17.13 -12.58
N ILE A 169 5.64 -16.93 -11.55
CA ILE A 169 5.60 -17.74 -10.33
C ILE A 169 4.54 -17.19 -9.37
N HIS A 170 3.60 -18.06 -9.04
CA HIS A 170 2.52 -17.85 -8.09
C HIS A 170 2.70 -18.73 -6.86
N HIS A 171 2.57 -18.16 -5.67
CA HIS A 171 2.48 -18.94 -4.44
C HIS A 171 1.02 -19.27 -4.14
N GLU A 172 0.69 -20.55 -3.91
CA GLU A 172 -0.68 -21.01 -3.66
C GLU A 172 -1.23 -20.43 -2.35
N LEU A 173 -0.50 -20.59 -1.24
CA LEU A 173 -0.61 -19.70 -0.10
C LEU A 173 0.29 -18.49 -0.37
N GLN A 174 -0.32 -17.35 -0.68
CA GLN A 174 0.40 -16.13 -0.99
C GLN A 174 1.33 -15.72 0.16
N LEU A 175 2.53 -15.22 -0.18
CA LEU A 175 3.50 -14.71 0.80
C LEU A 175 2.89 -13.61 1.70
N ALA A 176 2.02 -12.76 1.13
CA ALA A 176 1.28 -11.74 1.86
C ALA A 176 0.33 -12.30 2.95
N LYS A 177 -0.04 -13.57 2.85
CA LYS A 177 -0.90 -14.28 3.79
C LYS A 177 -0.09 -15.26 4.67
N GLY A 178 1.22 -15.07 4.75
CA GLY A 178 2.12 -15.91 5.55
C GLY A 178 2.52 -17.23 4.89
N GLY A 179 2.39 -17.34 3.56
CA GLY A 179 2.88 -18.50 2.83
C GLY A 179 4.40 -18.57 2.74
N ASP A 180 4.92 -19.79 2.72
CA ASP A 180 6.36 -20.02 2.61
C ASP A 180 6.85 -19.90 1.16
N ASP A 181 8.07 -19.39 0.99
CA ASP A 181 8.73 -19.34 -0.31
C ASP A 181 9.43 -20.68 -0.60
N THR A 182 8.63 -21.68 -1.00
CA THR A 182 9.08 -23.05 -1.28
C THR A 182 8.55 -23.56 -2.62
N VAL A 183 9.25 -24.54 -3.21
CA VAL A 183 8.84 -25.19 -4.46
C VAL A 183 7.47 -25.87 -4.35
N ALA A 184 7.13 -26.39 -3.16
CA ALA A 184 5.84 -27.03 -2.89
C ALA A 184 4.68 -26.02 -2.86
N ASN A 185 4.93 -24.79 -2.39
CA ASN A 185 3.93 -23.73 -2.34
C ASN A 185 3.90 -22.88 -3.64
N ALA A 186 4.76 -23.14 -4.61
CA ALA A 186 4.91 -22.31 -5.81
C ALA A 186 4.51 -23.05 -7.09
N MET A 187 3.93 -22.31 -8.04
CA MET A 187 3.49 -22.79 -9.37
C MET A 187 3.89 -21.83 -10.49
N ALA A 188 4.24 -22.37 -11.66
CA ALA A 188 4.44 -21.58 -12.87
C ALA A 188 3.13 -21.45 -13.67
N LEU A 189 2.63 -20.22 -13.80
CA LEU A 189 1.36 -19.92 -14.46
C LEU A 189 1.57 -19.02 -15.67
N CYS A 190 0.72 -19.17 -16.70
CA CYS A 190 0.63 -18.15 -17.74
C CYS A 190 -0.03 -16.87 -17.17
N PRO A 191 0.19 -15.70 -17.77
CA PRO A 191 -0.32 -14.42 -17.24
C PRO A 191 -1.83 -14.44 -16.97
N ASN A 192 -2.60 -15.08 -17.85
CA ASN A 192 -4.05 -15.19 -17.71
C ASN A 192 -4.45 -16.02 -16.48
N CYS A 193 -3.83 -17.20 -16.28
CA CYS A 193 -4.11 -18.04 -15.12
C CYS A 193 -3.62 -17.39 -13.83
N HIS A 194 -2.48 -16.71 -13.88
CA HIS A 194 -1.93 -15.99 -12.74
C HIS A 194 -2.88 -14.88 -12.28
N ARG A 195 -3.32 -14.02 -13.20
CA ARG A 195 -4.28 -12.96 -12.90
C ARG A 195 -5.62 -13.54 -12.41
N ALA A 196 -6.13 -14.60 -13.04
CA ALA A 196 -7.35 -15.25 -12.59
C ALA A 196 -7.26 -15.71 -11.12
N LYS A 197 -6.14 -16.28 -10.68
CA LYS A 197 -5.92 -16.67 -9.27
C LYS A 197 -5.89 -15.49 -8.30
N HIS A 198 -5.58 -14.29 -8.75
CA HIS A 198 -5.64 -13.08 -7.92
C HIS A 198 -7.05 -12.48 -7.79
N TYR A 199 -7.93 -12.71 -8.78
CA TYR A 199 -9.24 -12.05 -8.88
C TYR A 199 -10.45 -13.01 -8.79
N ALA A 200 -10.22 -14.33 -8.73
CA ALA A 200 -11.27 -15.36 -8.63
C ALA A 200 -11.70 -15.65 -7.19
#